data_AF-A0A416VZH7-F1
#
_entry.id   AF-A0A416VZH7-F1
#
_cell.length_a   1.000
_cell.length_b   1.000
_cell.length_c   1.000
_cell.angle_alpha   90.00
_cell.angle_beta   90.00
_cell.angle_gamma   90.00
#
_symmetry.space_group_name_H-M   'P 1'
#
loop_
_entity.id
_entity.type
_entity.pdbx_description
1 polymer ?
#
loop_
_entity_poly.entity_id
_entity_poly.type
_entity_poly.pdbx_seq_one_letter_code
_entity_poly.pdbx_strand_id
1 'polypeptide(L)'
;MKVKFIKFINIAMLAGLFLSACSNDDVDSTSRITVPELPNETSVSEDYWIYQNLVVPYNMEVKYRWDDSEADLTKNLIPPRLDYVVPLLSIIKKAWIEPYQKLSQKGGEEMHFMEKYIPRLFYLIGSVEYNSDGTVTEGSAESGRKIIINNVNAFTKDELIAKYDTLEDTHTFFHVMHHEFAHILNQKKNYDADFKNVTPSDYTAQWFNENFMKCRRLGYISKYSRENPDEDFAEMVAWMLTRTKEDFDKLIDDPRLPAEAQNKLRRKEEFVRKYFKEAYGIEIYELQAEIMKQVSEIISDDYDLFNVPGYTPSITNN
;
A
#
# COMPACT_ATOMS: atom_id res chain seq x y z
N MET A 1 -56.14 37.96 51.72
CA MET A 1 -55.74 36.69 51.08
C MET A 1 -54.36 36.89 50.48
N LYS A 2 -53.32 36.50 51.21
CA LYS A 2 -51.91 36.63 50.80
C LYS A 2 -51.46 35.30 50.19
N VAL A 3 -50.58 35.42 49.19
CA VAL A 3 -49.39 34.58 48.87
C VAL A 3 -49.32 34.34 47.36
N LYS A 4 -48.34 34.96 46.71
CA LYS A 4 -47.63 34.37 45.57
C LYS A 4 -46.14 34.58 45.80
N PHE A 5 -45.53 33.61 46.46
CA PHE A 5 -44.10 33.33 46.37
C PHE A 5 -43.90 31.88 46.85
N ILE A 6 -43.49 30.99 45.95
CA ILE A 6 -42.81 29.70 46.19
C ILE A 6 -42.25 29.34 44.81
N LYS A 7 -40.96 29.63 44.59
CA LYS A 7 -39.83 28.71 44.75
C LYS A 7 -39.78 27.67 43.64
N PHE A 8 -38.86 27.94 42.70
CA PHE A 8 -38.02 26.93 42.07
C PHE A 8 -37.67 25.84 43.07
N ILE A 9 -37.88 24.57 42.69
CA ILE A 9 -37.01 23.41 42.95
C ILE A 9 -37.72 22.12 42.45
N ASN A 10 -37.00 21.40 41.58
CA ASN A 10 -36.93 19.95 41.37
C ASN A 10 -37.78 19.18 40.32
N ILE A 11 -37.00 18.69 39.33
CA ILE A 11 -36.84 17.30 38.85
C ILE A 11 -37.95 16.71 37.98
N ALA A 12 -37.65 16.58 36.68
CA ALA A 12 -37.83 15.33 35.92
C ALA A 12 -37.04 15.37 34.60
N MET A 13 -36.07 14.46 34.48
CA MET A 13 -35.62 13.75 33.26
C MET A 13 -35.58 14.51 31.93
N LEU A 14 -34.38 14.89 31.47
CA LEU A 14 -33.76 14.39 30.22
C LEU A 14 -32.38 15.05 30.03
N ALA A 15 -31.43 14.69 30.89
CA ALA A 15 -30.03 15.05 30.70
C ALA A 15 -29.18 13.86 31.14
N GLY A 16 -29.09 12.89 30.24
CA GLY A 16 -28.30 11.69 30.42
C GLY A 16 -28.14 11.03 29.06
N LEU A 17 -26.89 10.68 28.75
CA LEU A 17 -26.40 9.93 27.58
C LEU A 17 -26.06 10.79 26.36
N PHE A 18 -24.86 11.38 26.35
CA PHE A 18 -23.93 11.36 25.20
C PHE A 18 -22.49 11.71 25.63
N LEU A 19 -22.05 11.19 26.78
CA LEU A 19 -20.64 11.14 27.13
C LEU A 19 -20.36 9.73 27.64
N SER A 20 -19.99 8.83 26.72
CA SER A 20 -19.26 7.56 26.93
C SER A 20 -19.40 6.68 25.68
N ALA A 21 -18.58 6.92 24.66
CA ALA A 21 -18.19 5.90 23.66
C ALA A 21 -16.99 6.40 22.83
N CYS A 22 -15.95 6.89 23.51
CA CYS A 22 -14.61 6.65 22.99
C CYS A 22 -14.25 5.25 23.48
N SER A 23 -14.52 4.22 22.67
CA SER A 23 -13.72 3.02 22.77
C SER A 23 -12.36 3.39 22.21
N ASN A 24 -11.42 3.66 23.10
CA ASN A 24 -10.03 3.44 22.76
C ASN A 24 -9.93 1.94 22.52
N ASP A 25 -10.02 1.53 21.26
CA ASP A 25 -9.53 0.23 20.84
C ASP A 25 -8.01 0.32 20.90
N ASP A 26 -7.49 0.23 22.13
CA ASP A 26 -6.11 -0.15 22.36
C ASP A 26 -5.93 -1.46 21.60
N VAL A 27 -5.16 -1.39 20.51
CA VAL A 27 -4.76 -2.57 19.76
C VAL A 27 -3.95 -3.42 20.73
N ASP A 28 -4.60 -4.46 21.25
CA ASP A 28 -3.99 -5.46 22.10
C ASP A 28 -2.68 -5.92 21.43
N SER A 29 -1.56 -5.60 22.08
CA SER A 29 -0.22 -5.95 21.60
C SER A 29 0.06 -7.45 21.75
N THR A 30 -0.89 -8.22 22.26
CA THR A 30 -0.82 -9.68 22.25
C THR A 30 -1.37 -10.21 20.93
N SER A 31 -0.49 -10.87 20.16
CA SER A 31 -0.86 -11.58 18.94
C SER A 31 -1.96 -12.60 19.26
N ARG A 32 -3.19 -12.34 18.82
CA ARG A 32 -4.30 -13.32 18.87
C ARG A 32 -4.29 -14.27 17.67
N ILE A 33 -3.18 -14.33 16.94
CA ILE A 33 -2.92 -15.35 15.94
C ILE A 33 -2.16 -16.45 16.66
N THR A 34 -2.78 -17.64 16.75
CA THR A 34 -2.08 -18.87 17.09
C THR A 34 -0.87 -18.96 16.17
N VAL A 35 0.35 -18.93 16.71
CA VAL A 35 1.56 -19.21 15.92
C VAL A 35 1.28 -20.52 15.19
N PRO A 36 1.19 -20.53 13.85
CA PRO A 36 0.94 -21.76 13.14
C PRO A 36 2.04 -22.74 13.53
N GLU A 37 1.66 -23.96 13.91
CA GLU A 37 2.64 -25.02 14.05
C GLU A 37 3.45 -25.09 12.77
N LEU A 38 4.78 -25.28 12.90
CA LEU A 38 5.67 -25.42 11.76
C LEU A 38 5.02 -26.41 10.78
N PRO A 39 4.72 -25.99 9.54
CA PRO A 39 4.23 -26.93 8.54
C PRO A 39 5.24 -28.07 8.45
N ASN A 40 4.80 -29.31 8.69
CA ASN A 40 5.68 -30.47 8.60
C ASN A 40 6.26 -30.57 7.17
N GLU A 41 7.36 -31.29 6.98
CA GLU A 41 7.97 -31.44 5.64
C GLU A 41 7.04 -32.06 4.58
N THR A 42 5.88 -32.60 5.00
CA THR A 42 4.80 -33.08 4.13
C THR A 42 3.76 -32.00 3.75
N SER A 43 3.92 -30.78 4.24
CA SER A 43 3.08 -29.64 3.85
C SER A 43 3.39 -29.24 2.42
N VAL A 44 2.40 -28.66 1.75
CA VAL A 44 2.53 -28.19 0.37
C VAL A 44 3.71 -27.20 0.30
N SER A 45 4.57 -27.32 -0.71
CA SER A 45 5.84 -26.57 -0.88
C SER A 45 5.71 -25.05 -0.67
N GLU A 46 4.57 -24.49 -1.03
CA GLU A 46 4.21 -23.09 -0.93
C GLU A 46 4.06 -22.67 0.55
N ASP A 47 3.37 -23.48 1.37
CA ASP A 47 3.17 -23.19 2.80
C ASP A 47 4.50 -23.14 3.54
N TYR A 48 5.40 -24.09 3.26
CA TYR A 48 6.71 -24.13 3.89
C TYR A 48 7.54 -22.91 3.50
N TRP A 49 7.56 -22.57 2.20
CA TRP A 49 8.28 -21.39 1.72
C TRP A 49 7.72 -20.10 2.33
N ILE A 50 6.40 -19.92 2.33
CA ILE A 50 5.71 -18.77 2.91
C ILE A 50 6.01 -18.67 4.41
N TYR A 51 5.95 -19.78 5.13
CA TYR A 51 6.24 -19.80 6.56
C TYR A 51 7.65 -19.29 6.87
N GLN A 52 8.66 -19.86 6.20
CA GLN A 52 10.06 -19.51 6.44
C GLN A 52 10.40 -18.09 5.99
N ASN A 53 9.81 -17.62 4.88
CA ASN A 53 10.23 -16.37 4.23
C ASN A 53 9.34 -15.17 4.57
N LEU A 54 8.11 -15.37 5.04
CA LEU A 54 7.15 -14.30 5.29
C LEU A 54 6.52 -14.35 6.69
N VAL A 55 6.07 -15.52 7.15
CA VAL A 55 5.43 -15.65 8.47
C VAL A 55 6.44 -15.42 9.59
N VAL A 56 7.52 -16.19 9.62
CA VAL A 56 8.56 -16.10 10.66
C VAL A 56 9.24 -14.73 10.72
N PRO A 57 9.72 -14.15 9.60
CA PRO A 57 10.47 -12.89 9.66
C PRO A 57 9.59 -11.63 9.73
N TYR A 58 8.33 -11.68 9.28
CA TYR A 58 7.51 -10.47 9.11
C TYR A 58 6.09 -10.58 9.69
N ASN A 59 5.72 -11.71 10.30
CA ASN A 59 4.41 -11.96 10.87
C ASN A 59 3.25 -11.73 9.87
N MET A 60 3.48 -12.15 8.61
CA MET A 60 2.50 -12.08 7.53
C MET A 60 1.67 -13.37 7.45
N GLU A 61 0.41 -13.23 7.06
CA GLU A 61 -0.49 -14.29 6.63
C GLU A 61 -0.73 -14.14 5.12
N VAL A 62 -0.58 -15.23 4.37
CA VAL A 62 -0.88 -15.25 2.93
C VAL A 62 -2.01 -16.23 2.67
N LYS A 63 -3.17 -15.70 2.29
CA LYS A 63 -4.32 -16.47 1.83
C LYS A 63 -4.27 -16.57 0.31
N TYR A 64 -3.93 -17.75 -0.20
CA TYR A 64 -3.91 -18.06 -1.63
C TYR A 64 -4.76 -19.29 -1.97
N ARG A 65 -5.20 -20.04 -0.95
CA ARG A 65 -6.19 -21.10 -1.11
C ARG A 65 -7.56 -20.48 -1.12
N TRP A 66 -8.38 -20.96 -2.05
CA TRP A 66 -9.75 -20.49 -2.20
C TRP A 66 -10.55 -20.70 -0.91
N ASP A 67 -11.16 -19.63 -0.41
CA ASP A 67 -12.08 -19.64 0.72
C ASP A 67 -13.39 -18.99 0.25
N ASP A 68 -14.40 -19.82 0.00
CA ASP A 68 -15.73 -19.40 -0.46
C ASP A 68 -16.42 -18.40 0.50
N SER A 69 -15.94 -18.28 1.75
CA SER A 69 -16.51 -17.35 2.73
C SER A 69 -15.96 -15.92 2.64
N GLU A 70 -14.84 -15.72 1.94
CA GLU A 70 -14.11 -14.44 1.83
C GLU A 70 -14.15 -13.86 0.40
N ALA A 71 -14.44 -14.69 -0.60
CA ALA A 71 -14.63 -14.23 -1.97
C ALA A 71 -15.99 -13.53 -2.11
N ASP A 72 -16.00 -12.34 -2.70
CA ASP A 72 -17.24 -11.68 -3.10
C ASP A 72 -17.93 -12.56 -4.15
N LEU A 73 -18.92 -13.35 -3.71
CA LEU A 73 -19.67 -14.32 -4.53
C LEU A 73 -20.39 -13.67 -5.73
N THR A 74 -20.40 -12.34 -5.82
CA THR A 74 -20.93 -11.60 -6.97
C THR A 74 -19.92 -11.45 -8.12
N LYS A 75 -18.64 -11.81 -7.89
CA LYS A 75 -17.53 -11.63 -8.85
C LYS A 75 -17.03 -12.99 -9.35
N ASN A 76 -16.77 -13.08 -10.67
CA ASN A 76 -16.20 -14.28 -11.31
C ASN A 76 -14.69 -14.39 -11.03
N LEU A 77 -14.35 -14.64 -9.78
CA LEU A 77 -12.97 -14.74 -9.31
C LEU A 77 -12.47 -16.19 -9.44
N ILE A 78 -11.24 -16.36 -9.91
CA ILE A 78 -10.59 -17.66 -10.08
C ILE A 78 -9.45 -17.78 -9.05
N PRO A 79 -9.23 -18.95 -8.44
CA PRO A 79 -8.08 -19.15 -7.54
C PRO A 79 -6.74 -18.93 -8.26
N PRO A 80 -5.71 -18.46 -7.52
CA PRO A 80 -4.36 -18.39 -8.06
C PRO A 80 -3.81 -19.79 -8.33
N ARG A 81 -3.08 -19.95 -9.42
CA ARG A 81 -2.32 -21.15 -9.73
C ARG A 81 -1.17 -21.26 -8.75
N LEU A 82 -0.98 -22.45 -8.17
CA LEU A 82 0.05 -22.67 -7.14
C LEU A 82 1.46 -22.33 -7.63
N ASP A 83 1.75 -22.61 -8.91
CA ASP A 83 3.05 -22.34 -9.51
C ASP A 83 3.34 -20.85 -9.72
N TYR A 84 2.38 -19.96 -9.52
CA TYR A 84 2.57 -18.50 -9.53
C TYR A 84 2.66 -17.89 -8.12
N VAL A 85 2.20 -18.60 -7.08
CA VAL A 85 2.12 -18.07 -5.71
C VAL A 85 3.50 -17.70 -5.17
N VAL A 86 4.42 -18.66 -5.09
CA VAL A 86 5.76 -18.40 -4.54
C VAL A 86 6.60 -17.51 -5.45
N PRO A 87 6.59 -17.64 -6.79
CA PRO A 87 7.22 -16.66 -7.68
C PRO A 87 6.83 -15.22 -7.39
N LEU A 88 5.53 -14.91 -7.34
CA LEU A 88 5.07 -13.55 -7.03
C LEU A 88 5.52 -13.09 -5.64
N LEU A 89 5.35 -13.93 -4.62
CA LEU A 89 5.73 -13.58 -3.24
C LEU A 89 7.25 -13.40 -3.09
N SER A 90 8.06 -14.14 -3.84
CA SER A 90 9.52 -13.99 -3.85
C SER A 90 9.95 -12.65 -4.43
N ILE A 91 9.23 -12.16 -5.44
CA ILE A 91 9.45 -10.84 -6.05
C ILE A 91 9.03 -9.75 -5.08
N ILE A 92 7.86 -9.88 -4.44
CA ILE A 92 7.42 -8.95 -3.41
C ILE A 92 8.47 -8.87 -2.28
N LYS A 93 8.97 -10.01 -1.81
CA LYS A 93 10.03 -10.04 -0.80
C LYS A 93 11.28 -9.31 -1.28
N LYS A 94 11.77 -9.62 -2.48
CA LYS A 94 13.03 -9.09 -3.02
C LYS A 94 12.96 -7.61 -3.40
N ALA A 95 11.88 -7.18 -4.05
CA ALA A 95 11.75 -5.82 -4.60
C ALA A 95 11.11 -4.84 -3.62
N TRP A 96 10.29 -5.29 -2.68
CA TRP A 96 9.57 -4.42 -1.74
C TRP A 96 10.08 -4.59 -0.31
N ILE A 97 9.96 -5.79 0.28
CA ILE A 97 10.23 -5.99 1.71
C ILE A 97 11.71 -5.76 2.05
N GLU A 98 12.61 -6.41 1.32
CA GLU A 98 14.05 -6.36 1.59
C GLU A 98 14.65 -4.95 1.47
N PRO A 99 14.34 -4.12 0.45
CA PRO A 99 14.81 -2.74 0.39
C PRO A 99 14.38 -1.90 1.59
N TYR A 100 13.10 -1.93 1.96
CA TYR A 100 12.63 -1.19 3.15
C TYR A 100 13.35 -1.66 4.41
N GLN A 101 13.44 -2.98 4.64
CA GLN A 101 14.12 -3.55 5.81
C GLN A 101 15.59 -3.14 5.86
N LYS A 102 16.29 -3.19 4.72
CA LYS A 102 17.70 -2.83 4.62
C LYS A 102 17.93 -1.34 4.92
N LEU A 103 17.11 -0.46 4.34
CA LEU A 103 17.32 0.98 4.47
C LEU A 103 16.85 1.53 5.82
N SER A 104 15.82 0.95 6.43
CA SER A 104 15.43 1.31 7.79
C SER A 104 16.52 0.97 8.81
N GLN A 105 17.16 -0.19 8.68
CA GLN A 105 18.28 -0.61 9.54
C GLN A 105 19.49 0.33 9.39
N LYS A 106 19.82 0.74 8.16
CA LYS A 106 20.91 1.70 7.90
C LYS A 106 20.66 3.04 8.60
N GLY A 107 19.39 3.46 8.66
CA GLY A 107 18.94 4.71 9.31
C GLY A 107 18.96 4.70 10.83
N GLY A 108 19.25 3.55 11.46
CA GLY A 108 19.22 3.39 12.92
C GLY A 108 17.81 3.18 13.49
N GLU A 109 16.80 2.93 12.65
CA GLU A 109 15.49 2.44 13.09
C GLU A 109 15.54 0.93 13.44
N GLU A 110 14.46 0.44 14.04
CA GLU A 110 14.34 -0.91 14.59
C GLU A 110 14.73 -2.02 13.57
N MET A 111 15.41 -3.07 14.07
CA MET A 111 15.76 -4.30 13.34
C MET A 111 14.53 -5.02 12.72
N HIS A 112 13.32 -4.60 13.09
CA HIS A 112 12.03 -5.22 12.78
C HIS A 112 11.07 -4.27 12.03
N PHE A 113 11.58 -3.28 11.28
CA PHE A 113 10.76 -2.30 10.56
C PHE A 113 9.63 -2.93 9.74
N MET A 114 9.93 -3.91 8.87
CA MET A 114 8.89 -4.56 8.06
C MET A 114 7.94 -5.39 8.91
N GLU A 115 8.43 -6.14 9.89
CA GLU A 115 7.59 -6.89 10.84
C GLU A 115 6.57 -5.98 11.57
N LYS A 116 6.95 -4.72 11.84
CA LYS A 116 6.11 -3.76 12.55
C LYS A 116 5.03 -3.11 11.68
N TYR A 117 5.36 -2.80 10.43
CA TYR A 117 4.53 -1.94 9.59
C TYR A 117 3.88 -2.66 8.40
N ILE A 118 4.37 -3.84 7.99
CA ILE A 118 3.80 -4.54 6.84
C ILE A 118 2.33 -4.91 7.11
N PRO A 119 1.44 -4.81 6.11
CA PRO A 119 0.11 -5.38 6.21
C PRO A 119 0.19 -6.85 6.60
N ARG A 120 -0.63 -7.26 7.57
CA ARG A 120 -0.59 -8.62 8.10
C ARG A 120 -1.18 -9.65 7.16
N LEU A 121 -2.12 -9.28 6.30
CA LEU A 121 -2.81 -10.23 5.43
C LEU A 121 -2.59 -9.89 3.96
N PHE A 122 -2.11 -10.86 3.19
CA PHE A 122 -2.08 -10.84 1.74
C PHE A 122 -3.10 -11.83 1.22
N TYR A 123 -4.00 -11.38 0.34
CA TYR A 123 -5.02 -12.22 -0.28
C TYR A 123 -4.76 -12.28 -1.79
N LEU A 124 -4.45 -13.47 -2.29
CA LEU A 124 -4.05 -13.68 -3.69
C LEU A 124 -5.22 -14.24 -4.50
N ILE A 125 -5.54 -13.57 -5.61
CA ILE A 125 -6.62 -13.95 -6.52
C ILE A 125 -6.02 -14.15 -7.92
N GLY A 126 -6.38 -15.26 -8.57
CA GLY A 126 -5.80 -15.66 -9.85
C GLY A 126 -6.24 -14.81 -11.03
N SER A 127 -7.44 -14.25 -11.00
CA SER A 127 -8.03 -13.43 -12.06
C SER A 127 -8.01 -11.94 -11.74
N VAL A 128 -8.14 -11.11 -12.76
CA VAL A 128 -8.53 -9.70 -12.62
C VAL A 128 -9.87 -9.57 -11.90
N GLU A 129 -10.08 -8.45 -11.22
CA GLU A 129 -11.37 -8.07 -10.66
C GLU A 129 -12.00 -6.98 -11.54
N TYR A 130 -13.17 -7.26 -12.11
CA TYR A 130 -13.90 -6.29 -12.92
C TYR A 130 -14.82 -5.43 -12.05
N ASN A 131 -14.64 -4.11 -12.14
CA ASN A 131 -15.52 -3.13 -11.53
C ASN A 131 -16.80 -2.95 -12.35
N SER A 132 -17.85 -2.43 -11.72
CA SER A 132 -19.16 -2.20 -12.37
C SER A 132 -19.12 -1.17 -13.50
N ASP A 133 -18.07 -0.35 -13.56
CA ASP A 133 -17.80 0.62 -14.62
C ASP A 133 -16.93 0.08 -15.77
N GLY A 134 -16.54 -1.21 -15.71
CA GLY A 134 -15.71 -1.87 -16.71
C GLY A 134 -14.20 -1.68 -16.53
N THR A 135 -13.77 -0.97 -15.48
CA THR A 135 -12.35 -0.91 -15.10
C THR A 135 -11.91 -2.20 -14.39
N VAL A 136 -10.59 -2.42 -14.32
CA VAL A 136 -10.00 -3.58 -13.65
C VAL A 136 -9.25 -3.14 -12.41
N THR A 137 -9.47 -3.83 -11.29
CA THR A 137 -8.69 -3.65 -10.05
C THR A 137 -7.60 -4.71 -10.00
N GLU A 138 -6.34 -4.31 -10.20
CA GLU A 138 -5.16 -5.18 -10.13
C GLU A 138 -4.68 -5.42 -8.68
N GLY A 139 -5.11 -4.56 -7.75
CA GLY A 139 -4.94 -4.75 -6.32
C GLY A 139 -5.70 -3.71 -5.51
N SER A 140 -5.98 -4.02 -4.26
CA SER A 140 -6.64 -3.11 -3.32
C SER A 140 -6.10 -3.34 -1.91
N ALA A 141 -6.27 -2.38 -1.01
CA ALA A 141 -6.04 -2.62 0.41
C ALA A 141 -7.23 -2.20 1.26
N GLU A 142 -7.48 -2.97 2.31
CA GLU A 142 -8.52 -2.68 3.28
C GLU A 142 -7.87 -2.21 4.58
N SER A 143 -8.04 -0.92 4.89
CA SER A 143 -7.66 -0.30 6.18
C SER A 143 -6.21 -0.56 6.62
N GLY A 144 -5.28 -0.70 5.66
CA GLY A 144 -3.87 -0.96 5.94
C GLY A 144 -3.56 -2.33 6.57
N ARG A 145 -4.56 -3.22 6.70
CA ARG A 145 -4.39 -4.56 7.33
C ARG A 145 -4.29 -5.68 6.30
N LYS A 146 -4.94 -5.51 5.16
CA LYS A 146 -5.07 -6.51 4.10
C LYS A 146 -4.70 -5.89 2.76
N ILE A 147 -3.84 -6.55 2.00
CA ILE A 147 -3.60 -6.27 0.57
C ILE A 147 -4.20 -7.43 -0.23
N ILE A 148 -5.01 -7.09 -1.21
CA ILE A 148 -5.54 -8.01 -2.22
C ILE A 148 -4.69 -7.81 -3.48
N ILE A 149 -4.15 -8.91 -4.01
CA ILE A 149 -3.43 -8.92 -5.29
C ILE A 149 -4.23 -9.77 -6.25
N ASN A 150 -4.76 -9.13 -7.28
CA ASN A 150 -5.53 -9.77 -8.34
C ASN A 150 -4.60 -10.20 -9.48
N ASN A 151 -5.16 -10.94 -10.43
CA ASN A 151 -4.50 -11.34 -11.69
C ASN A 151 -3.20 -12.15 -11.53
N VAL A 152 -3.05 -12.87 -10.41
CA VAL A 152 -1.82 -13.64 -10.11
C VAL A 152 -1.47 -14.64 -11.21
N ASN A 153 -2.46 -15.19 -11.93
CA ASN A 153 -2.24 -16.18 -12.99
C ASN A 153 -1.64 -15.61 -14.28
N ALA A 154 -1.70 -14.29 -14.44
CA ALA A 154 -1.15 -13.59 -15.60
C ALA A 154 -0.05 -12.60 -15.21
N PHE A 155 0.47 -12.68 -13.99
CA PHE A 155 1.55 -11.82 -13.51
C PHE A 155 2.74 -11.85 -14.47
N THR A 156 3.26 -10.67 -14.78
CA THR A 156 4.46 -10.49 -15.62
C THR A 156 5.45 -9.51 -15.00
N LYS A 157 6.72 -9.60 -15.42
CA LYS A 157 7.79 -8.66 -15.04
C LYS A 157 7.43 -7.20 -15.30
N ASP A 158 6.60 -6.93 -16.31
CA ASP A 158 6.18 -5.59 -16.69
C ASP A 158 5.34 -4.89 -15.61
N GLU A 159 4.72 -5.64 -14.70
CA GLU A 159 3.90 -5.10 -13.62
C GLU A 159 4.75 -4.56 -12.43
N LEU A 160 6.08 -4.72 -12.47
CA LEU A 160 7.00 -4.19 -11.46
C LEU A 160 7.35 -2.71 -11.68
N ILE A 161 7.18 -2.21 -12.89
CA ILE A 161 7.51 -0.83 -13.24
C ILE A 161 6.31 -0.11 -13.86
N ALA A 162 6.08 1.13 -13.43
CA ALA A 162 5.16 2.01 -14.16
C ALA A 162 5.81 2.37 -15.51
N LYS A 163 5.11 2.10 -16.62
CA LYS A 163 5.61 2.46 -17.96
C LYS A 163 5.41 3.96 -18.21
N TYR A 164 6.46 4.64 -18.67
CA TYR A 164 6.48 6.10 -18.87
C TYR A 164 5.64 6.63 -20.02
N ASP A 165 5.32 5.78 -21.00
CA ASP A 165 4.89 6.24 -22.34
C ASP A 165 3.37 6.31 -22.50
N THR A 166 2.62 5.89 -21.50
CA THR A 166 1.17 6.05 -21.50
C THR A 166 0.85 7.35 -20.76
N LEU A 167 0.23 8.32 -21.46
CA LEU A 167 -0.42 9.50 -20.86
C LEU A 167 -1.63 9.12 -19.96
N GLU A 168 -1.63 7.90 -19.45
CA GLU A 168 -2.65 7.25 -18.67
C GLU A 168 -2.09 7.03 -17.27
N ASP A 169 -2.95 7.24 -16.28
CA ASP A 169 -2.67 7.04 -14.85
C ASP A 169 -2.60 5.53 -14.57
N THR A 170 -1.62 4.84 -15.17
CA THR A 170 -1.48 3.38 -15.07
C THR A 170 -0.79 3.04 -13.76
N HIS A 171 -1.56 2.48 -12.83
CA HIS A 171 -1.08 1.98 -11.56
C HIS A 171 -0.79 0.48 -11.68
N THR A 172 0.45 0.08 -11.40
CA THR A 172 0.78 -1.34 -11.27
C THR A 172 0.43 -1.84 -9.86
N PHE A 173 0.40 -3.15 -9.63
CA PHE A 173 0.20 -3.67 -8.27
C PHE A 173 1.28 -3.15 -7.30
N PHE A 174 2.52 -2.96 -7.77
CA PHE A 174 3.62 -2.43 -6.96
C PHE A 174 3.41 -0.97 -6.55
N HIS A 175 2.78 -0.18 -7.42
CA HIS A 175 2.32 1.18 -7.11
C HIS A 175 1.32 1.16 -5.95
N VAL A 176 0.29 0.31 -6.04
CA VAL A 176 -0.72 0.16 -4.99
C VAL A 176 -0.05 -0.25 -3.67
N MET A 177 0.88 -1.21 -3.69
CA MET A 177 1.60 -1.64 -2.49
C MET A 177 2.38 -0.50 -1.81
N HIS A 178 3.09 0.33 -2.57
CA HIS A 178 3.79 1.49 -2.01
C HIS A 178 2.84 2.57 -1.50
N HIS A 179 1.76 2.82 -2.23
CA HIS A 179 0.72 3.77 -1.86
C HIS A 179 0.10 3.40 -0.50
N GLU A 180 -0.36 2.16 -0.37
CA GLU A 180 -1.02 1.68 0.85
C GLU A 180 -0.05 1.57 2.03
N PHE A 181 1.21 1.22 1.75
CA PHE A 181 2.23 1.25 2.78
C PHE A 181 2.51 2.67 3.29
N ALA A 182 2.48 3.69 2.42
CA ALA A 182 2.59 5.08 2.84
C ALA A 182 1.44 5.46 3.79
N HIS A 183 0.21 5.04 3.51
CA HIS A 183 -0.93 5.24 4.43
C HIS A 183 -0.69 4.59 5.79
N ILE A 184 -0.19 3.35 5.83
CA ILE A 184 0.12 2.67 7.10
C ILE A 184 1.18 3.42 7.89
N LEU A 185 2.24 3.87 7.23
CA LEU A 185 3.28 4.68 7.87
C LEU A 185 2.66 5.98 8.42
N ASN A 186 1.89 6.71 7.62
CA ASN A 186 1.22 7.94 8.01
C ASN A 186 0.33 7.76 9.25
N GLN A 187 -0.40 6.65 9.34
CA GLN A 187 -1.24 6.31 10.51
C GLN A 187 -0.42 6.07 11.79
N LYS A 188 0.85 5.67 11.67
CA LYS A 188 1.73 5.39 12.82
C LYS A 188 2.54 6.60 13.24
N LYS A 189 3.07 7.35 12.28
CA LYS A 189 3.76 8.62 12.50
C LYS A 189 3.25 9.59 11.43
N ASN A 190 2.52 10.62 11.84
CA ASN A 190 1.93 11.58 10.91
C ASN A 190 3.01 12.31 10.10
N TYR A 191 2.76 12.53 8.81
CA TYR A 191 3.53 13.47 8.02
C TYR A 191 3.19 14.92 8.40
N ASP A 192 4.00 15.87 7.92
CA ASP A 192 3.82 17.29 8.21
C ASP A 192 2.49 17.81 7.64
N ALA A 193 1.61 18.29 8.51
CA ALA A 193 0.27 18.77 8.13
C ALA A 193 0.32 19.97 7.15
N ASP A 194 1.46 20.65 7.03
CA ASP A 194 1.66 21.71 6.04
C ASP A 194 1.71 21.18 4.58
N PHE A 195 1.87 19.87 4.37
CA PHE A 195 1.83 19.27 3.04
C PHE A 195 0.55 19.64 2.26
N LYS A 196 -0.61 19.61 2.92
CA LYS A 196 -1.90 19.94 2.28
C LYS A 196 -1.97 21.38 1.78
N ASN A 197 -1.15 22.28 2.33
CA ASN A 197 -1.11 23.69 1.97
C ASN A 197 -0.32 23.93 0.66
N VAL A 198 0.35 22.92 0.10
CA VAL A 198 1.03 23.03 -1.19
C VAL A 198 0.02 23.09 -2.35
N THR A 199 -1.09 22.36 -2.24
CA THR A 199 -2.21 22.33 -3.20
C THR A 199 -3.55 22.47 -2.47
N PRO A 200 -3.85 23.64 -1.88
CA PRO A 200 -4.96 23.78 -0.92
C PRO A 200 -6.35 23.86 -1.56
N SER A 201 -6.47 24.16 -2.86
CA SER A 201 -7.71 24.65 -3.47
C SER A 201 -8.45 23.69 -4.41
N ASP A 202 -7.99 22.46 -4.62
CA ASP A 202 -8.48 21.65 -5.75
C ASP A 202 -8.70 20.17 -5.45
N TYR A 203 -8.76 19.79 -4.15
CA TYR A 203 -9.16 18.45 -3.74
C TYR A 203 -10.65 18.21 -4.00
N THR A 204 -10.99 17.02 -4.48
CA THR A 204 -12.34 16.63 -4.88
C THR A 204 -12.53 15.12 -4.87
N ALA A 205 -13.66 14.65 -4.33
CA ALA A 205 -14.09 13.25 -4.42
C ALA A 205 -14.44 12.83 -5.87
N GLN A 206 -14.54 13.77 -6.81
CA GLN A 206 -14.79 13.51 -8.23
C GLN A 206 -13.49 13.53 -9.06
N TRP A 207 -12.36 13.16 -8.45
CA TRP A 207 -11.03 13.17 -9.07
C TRP A 207 -10.96 12.41 -10.39
N PHE A 208 -11.73 11.33 -10.52
CA PHE A 208 -11.75 10.44 -11.68
C PHE A 208 -12.25 11.11 -12.97
N ASN A 209 -13.05 12.18 -12.86
CA ASN A 209 -13.61 12.93 -14.00
C ASN A 209 -12.61 13.88 -14.67
N GLU A 210 -11.42 14.06 -14.08
CA GLU A 210 -10.44 15.02 -14.59
C GLU A 210 -9.43 14.40 -15.56
N ASN A 211 -8.94 15.21 -16.50
CA ASN A 211 -7.81 14.86 -17.34
C ASN A 211 -6.48 14.84 -16.55
N PHE A 212 -5.69 13.78 -16.72
CA PHE A 212 -4.39 13.62 -16.06
C PHE A 212 -3.47 14.83 -16.22
N MET A 213 -3.24 15.31 -17.45
CA MET A 213 -2.38 16.48 -17.68
C MET A 213 -2.91 17.75 -17.03
N LYS A 214 -4.23 17.90 -16.88
CA LYS A 214 -4.79 19.04 -16.14
C LYS A 214 -4.47 18.94 -14.65
N CYS A 215 -4.58 17.76 -14.03
CA CYS A 215 -4.16 17.53 -12.64
C CYS A 215 -2.67 17.85 -12.45
N ARG A 216 -1.82 17.36 -13.35
CA ARG A 216 -0.38 17.65 -13.36
C ARG A 216 -0.09 19.15 -13.40
N ARG A 217 -0.79 19.90 -14.25
CA ARG A 217 -0.66 21.37 -14.36
C ARG A 217 -1.14 22.14 -13.14
N LEU A 218 -1.85 21.50 -12.21
CA LEU A 218 -2.25 22.07 -10.92
C LEU A 218 -1.26 21.72 -9.78
N GLY A 219 -0.31 20.83 -10.02
CA GLY A 219 0.69 20.39 -9.03
C GLY A 219 0.34 19.08 -8.32
N TYR A 220 -0.51 18.25 -8.91
CA TYR A 220 -0.82 16.89 -8.45
C TYR A 220 -0.05 15.86 -9.29
N ILE A 221 0.50 14.81 -8.68
CA ILE A 221 1.31 13.83 -9.42
C ILE A 221 0.45 12.86 -10.22
N SER A 222 -0.75 12.54 -9.75
CA SER A 222 -1.77 11.76 -10.47
C SER A 222 -3.14 12.43 -10.44
N LYS A 223 -4.13 11.82 -11.11
CA LYS A 223 -5.53 12.22 -10.90
C LYS A 223 -5.94 11.89 -9.46
N TYR A 224 -5.56 10.71 -8.99
CA TYR A 224 -5.95 10.19 -7.67
C TYR A 224 -5.45 11.06 -6.52
N SER A 225 -4.28 11.69 -6.66
CA SER A 225 -3.77 12.70 -5.70
C SER A 225 -4.74 13.86 -5.44
N ARG A 226 -5.75 14.08 -6.29
CA ARG A 226 -6.77 15.11 -6.06
C ARG A 226 -7.86 14.68 -5.11
N GLU A 227 -7.94 13.43 -4.69
CA GLU A 227 -9.02 13.02 -3.79
C GLU A 227 -8.96 13.79 -2.47
N ASN A 228 -7.83 13.69 -1.78
CA ASN A 228 -7.57 14.37 -0.52
C ASN A 228 -6.05 14.45 -0.25
N PRO A 229 -5.59 15.20 0.77
CA PRO A 229 -4.16 15.33 1.07
C PRO A 229 -3.43 14.03 1.43
N ASP A 230 -4.14 13.07 2.03
CA ASP A 230 -3.55 11.77 2.41
C ASP A 230 -3.26 10.94 1.15
N GLU A 231 -4.20 10.88 0.19
CA GLU A 231 -3.97 10.24 -1.11
C GLU A 231 -2.88 10.94 -1.91
N ASP A 232 -2.83 12.28 -1.87
CA ASP A 232 -1.78 13.05 -2.54
C ASP A 232 -0.40 12.71 -2.00
N PHE A 233 -0.26 12.58 -0.68
CA PHE A 233 0.99 12.16 -0.06
C PHE A 233 1.36 10.72 -0.45
N ALA A 234 0.43 9.78 -0.32
CA ALA A 234 0.65 8.36 -0.65
C ALA A 234 1.00 8.17 -2.13
N GLU A 235 0.34 8.90 -3.02
CA GLU A 235 0.67 8.95 -4.44
C GLU A 235 2.08 9.49 -4.67
N MET A 236 2.49 10.58 -4.02
CA MET A 236 3.87 11.07 -4.15
C MET A 236 4.88 9.98 -3.78
N VAL A 237 4.65 9.19 -2.73
CA VAL A 237 5.52 8.07 -2.33
C VAL A 237 5.53 6.97 -3.40
N ALA A 238 4.36 6.50 -3.83
CA ALA A 238 4.26 5.44 -4.83
C ALA A 238 4.87 5.86 -6.18
N TRP A 239 4.63 7.10 -6.60
CA TRP A 239 5.25 7.69 -7.79
C TRP A 239 6.77 7.83 -7.62
N MET A 240 7.31 8.05 -6.43
CA MET A 240 8.77 8.03 -6.25
C MET A 240 9.33 6.61 -6.34
N LEU A 241 8.70 5.63 -5.68
CA LEU A 241 9.32 4.31 -5.47
C LEU A 241 9.10 3.29 -6.59
N THR A 242 8.21 3.56 -7.54
CA THR A 242 7.95 2.69 -8.72
C THR A 242 8.77 3.03 -9.96
N ARG A 243 9.80 3.88 -9.80
CA ARG A 243 10.64 4.38 -10.89
C ARG A 243 11.97 4.90 -10.42
N THR A 244 12.87 5.13 -11.39
CA THR A 244 14.16 5.76 -11.13
C THR A 244 14.00 7.24 -10.73
N LYS A 245 15.00 7.79 -10.03
CA LYS A 245 15.04 9.22 -9.70
C LYS A 245 15.03 10.09 -10.96
N GLU A 246 15.80 9.68 -11.96
CA GLU A 246 15.90 10.39 -13.23
C GLU A 246 14.53 10.50 -13.90
N ASP A 247 13.76 9.42 -13.92
CA ASP A 247 12.47 9.45 -14.58
C ASP A 247 11.38 10.11 -13.74
N PHE A 248 11.44 10.01 -12.41
CA PHE A 248 10.62 10.86 -11.54
C PHE A 248 10.88 12.35 -11.78
N ASP A 249 12.15 12.73 -11.98
CA ASP A 249 12.54 14.10 -12.30
C ASP A 249 11.99 14.53 -13.66
N LYS A 250 12.09 13.69 -14.70
CA LYS A 250 11.51 13.96 -16.02
C LYS A 250 10.00 14.20 -15.95
N LEU A 251 9.29 13.51 -15.06
CA LEU A 251 7.86 13.72 -14.86
C LEU A 251 7.56 15.11 -14.28
N ILE A 252 8.37 15.57 -13.31
CA ILE A 252 8.18 16.90 -12.71
C ILE A 252 8.66 18.00 -13.65
N ASP A 253 9.78 17.81 -14.32
CA ASP A 253 10.43 18.80 -15.20
C ASP A 253 9.84 18.82 -16.62
N ASP A 254 8.72 18.13 -16.84
CA ASP A 254 7.99 18.12 -18.10
C ASP A 254 7.69 19.57 -18.56
N PRO A 255 8.18 19.98 -19.75
CA PRO A 255 8.04 21.36 -20.24
C PRO A 255 6.59 21.77 -20.53
N ARG A 256 5.64 20.82 -20.53
CA ARG A 256 4.21 21.09 -20.67
C ARG A 256 3.58 21.60 -19.36
N LEU A 257 4.27 21.47 -18.23
CA LEU A 257 3.82 21.92 -16.91
C LEU A 257 4.23 23.38 -16.66
N PRO A 258 3.33 24.23 -16.11
CA PRO A 258 3.71 25.55 -15.61
C PRO A 258 4.77 25.45 -14.51
N ALA A 259 5.69 26.42 -14.45
CA ALA A 259 6.73 26.46 -13.42
C ALA A 259 6.16 26.40 -11.98
N GLU A 260 4.99 26.98 -11.74
CA GLU A 260 4.31 26.88 -10.44
C GLU A 260 3.93 25.42 -10.08
N ALA A 261 3.45 24.64 -11.05
CA ALA A 261 3.10 23.24 -10.83
C ALA A 261 4.35 22.40 -10.54
N GLN A 262 5.44 22.64 -11.27
CA GLN A 262 6.73 22.00 -11.02
C GLN A 262 7.22 22.32 -9.59
N ASN A 263 7.17 23.58 -9.19
CA ASN A 263 7.55 24.02 -7.84
C ASN A 263 6.69 23.34 -6.74
N LYS A 264 5.38 23.20 -6.95
CA LYS A 264 4.49 22.49 -6.03
C LYS A 264 4.88 21.02 -5.90
N LEU A 265 5.11 20.33 -7.02
CA LEU A 265 5.53 18.92 -7.01
C LEU A 265 6.90 18.72 -6.33
N ARG A 266 7.88 19.60 -6.59
CA ARG A 266 9.17 19.59 -5.90
C ARG A 266 9.04 19.85 -4.40
N ARG A 267 8.12 20.73 -4.00
CA ARG A 267 7.85 20.97 -2.58
C ARG A 267 7.23 19.74 -1.91
N LYS A 268 6.31 19.05 -2.58
CA LYS A 268 5.74 17.77 -2.09
C LYS A 268 6.80 16.68 -1.98
N GLU A 269 7.67 16.56 -2.99
CA GLU A 269 8.81 15.63 -2.97
C GLU A 269 9.70 15.89 -1.73
N GLU A 270 9.98 17.15 -1.41
CA GLU A 270 10.75 17.52 -0.23
C GLU A 270 10.05 17.13 1.08
N PHE A 271 8.73 17.31 1.18
CA PHE A 271 7.96 16.84 2.34
C PHE A 271 8.07 15.32 2.52
N VAL A 272 7.91 14.55 1.43
CA VAL A 272 8.07 13.09 1.46
C VAL A 272 9.49 12.71 1.90
N ARG A 273 10.52 13.32 1.31
CA ARG A 273 11.92 13.07 1.68
C ARG A 273 12.19 13.35 3.15
N LYS A 274 11.73 14.51 3.63
CA LYS A 274 11.88 14.92 5.04
C LYS A 274 11.17 13.94 5.96
N TYR A 275 9.93 13.56 5.62
CA TYR A 275 9.13 12.62 6.39
C TYR A 275 9.83 11.26 6.56
N PHE A 276 10.23 10.60 5.47
CA PHE A 276 10.88 9.29 5.56
C PHE A 276 12.16 9.33 6.40
N LYS A 277 12.94 10.41 6.27
CA LYS A 277 14.17 10.60 7.03
C LYS A 277 13.91 10.87 8.51
N GLU A 278 13.03 11.80 8.85
CA GLU A 278 12.80 12.22 10.23
C GLU A 278 11.91 11.22 11.01
N ALA A 279 10.91 10.65 10.35
CA ALA A 279 9.99 9.71 10.97
C ALA A 279 10.55 8.27 11.00
N TYR A 280 11.37 7.87 10.03
CA TYR A 280 11.82 6.47 9.90
C TYR A 280 13.30 6.30 9.58
N GLY A 281 14.11 7.34 9.63
CA GLY A 281 15.55 7.24 9.31
C GLY A 281 15.85 6.77 7.87
N ILE A 282 14.85 6.71 7.00
CA ILE A 282 15.00 6.18 5.64
C ILE A 282 15.32 7.35 4.70
N GLU A 283 16.48 7.29 4.06
CA GLU A 283 16.79 8.17 2.94
C GLU A 283 16.03 7.69 1.69
N ILE A 284 14.91 8.33 1.37
CA ILE A 284 13.97 7.80 0.36
C ILE A 284 14.59 7.60 -1.03
N TYR A 285 15.59 8.41 -1.41
CA TYR A 285 16.28 8.22 -2.69
C TYR A 285 17.22 7.00 -2.68
N GLU A 286 17.79 6.63 -1.53
CA GLU A 286 18.54 5.39 -1.41
C GLU A 286 17.60 4.18 -1.46
N LEU A 287 16.42 4.29 -0.83
CA LEU A 287 15.37 3.30 -0.93
C LEU A 287 14.90 3.13 -2.39
N GLN A 288 14.62 4.23 -3.07
CA GLN A 288 14.26 4.25 -4.49
C GLN A 288 15.34 3.55 -5.34
N ALA A 289 16.62 3.87 -5.13
CA ALA A 289 17.73 3.27 -5.85
C ALA A 289 17.86 1.76 -5.58
N GLU A 290 17.70 1.32 -4.32
CA GLU A 290 17.74 -0.10 -3.98
C GLU A 290 16.57 -0.87 -4.59
N ILE A 291 15.34 -0.35 -4.52
CA ILE A 291 14.17 -0.96 -5.17
C ILE A 291 14.41 -1.10 -6.66
N MET A 292 14.83 -0.01 -7.33
CA MET A 292 15.09 -0.03 -8.78
C MET A 292 16.22 -0.97 -9.17
N LYS A 293 17.22 -1.16 -8.31
CA LYS A 293 18.25 -2.18 -8.52
C LYS A 293 17.66 -3.59 -8.49
N GLN A 294 16.83 -3.91 -7.49
CA GLN A 294 16.20 -5.23 -7.37
C GLN A 294 15.24 -5.49 -8.53
N VAL A 295 14.43 -4.49 -8.90
CA VAL A 295 13.52 -4.56 -10.04
C VAL A 295 14.30 -4.77 -11.34
N SER A 296 15.39 -4.02 -11.58
CA SER A 296 16.23 -4.19 -12.77
C SER A 296 16.81 -5.59 -12.90
N GLU A 297 17.19 -6.22 -11.78
CA GLU A 297 17.63 -7.60 -11.76
C GLU A 297 16.49 -8.56 -12.13
N ILE A 298 15.31 -8.38 -11.54
CA ILE A 298 14.14 -9.24 -11.77
C ILE A 298 13.63 -9.14 -13.22
N ILE A 299 13.64 -7.95 -13.81
CA ILE A 299 13.15 -7.76 -15.18
C ILE A 299 14.17 -8.18 -16.25
N SER A 300 15.42 -8.44 -15.87
CA SER A 300 16.46 -8.87 -16.82
C SER A 300 16.12 -10.21 -17.48
N ASP A 301 16.62 -10.43 -18.70
CA ASP A 301 16.36 -11.65 -19.49
C ASP A 301 16.86 -12.93 -18.78
N ASP A 302 17.92 -12.81 -17.97
CA ASP A 302 18.54 -13.93 -17.26
C ASP A 302 17.80 -14.33 -15.97
N TYR A 303 16.83 -13.52 -15.51
CA TYR A 303 16.09 -13.81 -14.29
C TYR A 303 14.90 -14.74 -14.58
N ASP A 304 14.96 -15.98 -14.08
CA ASP A 304 13.84 -16.92 -14.16
C ASP A 304 12.89 -16.72 -12.98
N LEU A 305 11.70 -16.18 -13.27
CA LEU A 305 10.64 -15.96 -12.26
C LEU A 305 10.24 -17.23 -11.52
N PHE A 306 10.26 -18.38 -12.20
CA PHE A 306 9.72 -19.64 -11.68
C PHE A 306 10.80 -20.51 -11.02
N ASN A 307 12.07 -20.10 -11.10
CA ASN A 307 13.18 -20.75 -10.43
C ASN A 307 13.52 -20.05 -9.10
N VAL A 308 12.65 -20.23 -8.11
CA VAL A 308 12.86 -19.69 -6.75
C VAL A 308 13.77 -20.65 -5.95
N PRO A 309 14.94 -20.21 -5.46
CA PRO A 309 15.86 -21.08 -4.71
C PRO A 309 15.20 -21.74 -3.50
N GLY A 310 15.39 -23.06 -3.37
CA GLY A 310 14.85 -23.84 -2.25
C GLY A 310 13.33 -24.09 -2.32
N TYR A 311 12.68 -23.79 -3.45
CA TYR A 311 11.28 -24.07 -3.70
C TYR A 311 11.10 -24.93 -4.95
N THR A 312 10.12 -25.82 -4.91
CA THR A 312 9.67 -26.61 -6.06
C THR A 312 8.14 -26.59 -6.01
N PRO A 313 7.44 -26.11 -7.05
CA PRO A 313 5.99 -26.01 -7.01
C PRO A 313 5.31 -27.34 -6.76
N SER A 314 4.23 -27.30 -5.99
CA SER A 314 3.33 -28.44 -5.90
C SER A 314 2.56 -28.53 -7.21
N ILE A 315 2.83 -29.58 -7.99
CA ILE A 315 2.19 -29.79 -9.28
C ILE A 315 0.70 -30.02 -9.05
N THR A 316 -0.14 -29.11 -9.53
CA THR A 316 -1.55 -29.42 -9.78
C THR A 316 -1.62 -30.06 -11.15
N ASN A 317 -1.88 -31.37 -11.18
CA ASN A 317 -2.37 -32.00 -12.41
C ASN A 317 -3.74 -31.39 -12.70
N ASN A 318 -3.79 -30.39 -13.56
CA ASN A 318 -5.02 -29.98 -14.24
C ASN A 318 -5.06 -30.61 -15.63
#